data_AF-A0A9E2Q784-F1
#
_entry.id   AF-A0A9E2Q784-F1
#
_cell.length_a   1.000
_cell.length_b   1.000
_cell.length_c   1.000
_cell.angle_alpha   90.00
_cell.angle_beta   90.00
_cell.angle_gamma   90.00
#
_symmetry.space_group_name_H-M   'P 1'
#
loop_
_entity.id
_entity.type
_entity.pdbx_description
1 polymer ?
#
loop_
_entity_poly.entity_id
_entity_poly.type
_entity_poly.pdbx_seq_one_letter_code
_entity_poly.pdbx_strand_id
1 'polypeptide(L)'
;MTATRTRRAAAAPPTRLAFAGELDIQVAAERKAALMAFVDGVDEPAAGAPVADLELDLHEVSELDTAGLQLLLLGRREAARRGLRLLLVEPSPAVTRALALVNLELDAGGDLISSTDGSVR
;
A
#
# COMPACT_ATOMS: atom_id res chain seq x y z
N MET A 1 -30.40 -23.86 27.06
CA MET A 1 -30.33 -22.64 26.24
C MET A 1 -28.90 -22.50 25.73
N THR A 2 -28.60 -23.15 24.62
CA THR A 2 -27.26 -23.17 24.03
C THR A 2 -27.28 -22.18 22.87
N ALA A 3 -26.72 -21.00 23.07
CA ALA A 3 -26.62 -19.99 22.01
C ALA A 3 -25.61 -20.49 20.98
N THR A 4 -26.11 -20.90 19.81
CA THR A 4 -25.32 -21.24 18.64
C THR A 4 -24.51 -20.01 18.22
N ARG A 5 -23.23 -19.98 18.60
CA ARG A 5 -22.26 -19.00 18.10
C ARG A 5 -22.06 -19.32 16.62
N THR A 6 -22.85 -18.66 15.79
CA THR A 6 -22.70 -18.69 14.33
C THR A 6 -21.30 -18.17 14.02
N ARG A 7 -20.36 -19.09 13.76
CA ARG A 7 -19.06 -18.76 13.19
C ARG A 7 -19.34 -18.24 11.79
N ARG A 8 -19.48 -16.92 11.66
CA ARG A 8 -19.43 -16.23 10.36
C ARG A 8 -18.18 -16.77 9.67
N ALA A 9 -18.37 -17.47 8.54
CA ALA A 9 -17.26 -17.82 7.68
C ALA A 9 -16.50 -16.51 7.43
N ALA A 10 -15.24 -16.44 7.89
CA ALA A 10 -14.43 -15.26 7.72
C ALA A 10 -14.34 -15.01 6.22
N ALA A 11 -14.98 -13.94 5.74
CA ALA A 11 -14.73 -13.46 4.39
C ALA A 11 -13.23 -13.25 4.27
N ALA A 12 -12.63 -13.66 3.15
CA ALA A 12 -11.22 -13.40 2.92
C ALA A 12 -10.94 -11.90 3.19
N PRO A 13 -9.86 -11.56 3.90
CA PRO A 13 -9.56 -10.17 4.19
C PRO A 13 -9.48 -9.39 2.86
N PRO A 14 -9.93 -8.12 2.82
CA PRO A 14 -9.77 -7.32 1.62
C PRO A 14 -8.29 -7.27 1.27
N THR A 15 -7.95 -7.60 0.03
CA THR A 15 -6.58 -7.54 -0.48
C THR A 15 -6.27 -6.22 -1.19
N ARG A 16 -7.24 -5.29 -1.24
CA ARG A 16 -7.09 -3.98 -1.88
C ARG A 16 -7.63 -2.85 -0.99
N LEU A 17 -6.85 -1.78 -0.87
CA LEU A 17 -7.21 -0.51 -0.23
C LEU A 17 -7.06 0.60 -1.26
N ALA A 18 -8.01 1.55 -1.31
CA ALA A 18 -7.92 2.69 -2.22
C ALA A 18 -7.72 4.00 -1.44
N PHE A 19 -6.80 4.82 -1.92
CA PHE A 19 -6.69 6.22 -1.51
C PHE A 19 -7.17 7.14 -2.61
N ALA A 20 -7.88 8.20 -2.20
CA ALA A 20 -8.48 9.18 -3.08
C ALA A 20 -8.27 10.58 -2.51
N GLY A 21 -8.21 11.56 -3.40
CA GLY A 21 -7.94 12.96 -3.06
C GLY A 21 -6.47 13.20 -2.74
N GLU A 22 -6.21 14.16 -1.88
CA GLU A 22 -4.86 14.57 -1.50
C GLU A 22 -4.23 13.53 -0.56
N LEU A 23 -2.93 13.27 -0.74
CA LEU A 23 -2.09 12.56 0.22
C LEU A 23 -1.03 13.53 0.71
N ASP A 24 -1.47 14.41 1.61
CA ASP A 24 -0.69 15.48 2.21
C ASP A 24 -0.54 15.33 3.73
N ILE A 25 0.17 16.26 4.37
CA ILE A 25 0.31 16.27 5.83
C ILE A 25 -1.02 16.37 6.61
N GLN A 26 -2.06 16.99 6.04
CA GLN A 26 -3.34 17.18 6.75
C GLN A 26 -4.07 15.85 6.94
N VAL A 27 -4.03 14.98 5.91
CA VAL A 27 -4.72 13.69 5.95
C VAL A 27 -3.80 12.50 6.26
N ALA A 28 -2.48 12.68 6.21
CA ALA A 28 -1.50 11.61 6.40
C ALA A 28 -1.73 10.79 7.69
N ALA A 29 -2.12 11.44 8.80
CA ALA A 29 -2.37 10.74 10.06
C ALA A 29 -3.57 9.78 9.98
N GLU A 30 -4.68 10.22 9.36
CA GLU A 30 -5.86 9.40 9.14
C GLU A 30 -5.55 8.25 8.16
N ARG A 31 -4.90 8.57 7.03
CA ARG A 31 -4.51 7.60 6.01
C ARG A 31 -3.53 6.57 6.55
N LYS A 32 -2.63 6.96 7.46
CA LYS A 32 -1.77 6.04 8.21
C LYS A 32 -2.56 5.05 9.04
N ALA A 33 -3.55 5.52 9.81
CA ALA A 33 -4.38 4.63 10.62
C ALA A 33 -5.11 3.60 9.74
N ALA A 34 -5.68 4.04 8.62
CA ALA A 34 -6.33 3.16 7.65
C ALA A 34 -5.35 2.13 7.03
N LEU A 35 -4.15 2.57 6.63
CA LEU A 35 -3.14 1.69 6.05
C LEU A 35 -2.65 0.64 7.04
N MET A 36 -2.40 1.02 8.29
CA MET A 36 -1.98 0.07 9.33
C MET A 36 -3.10 -0.92 9.64
N ALA A 37 -4.35 -0.47 9.76
CA ALA A 37 -5.49 -1.36 9.97
C ALA A 37 -5.68 -2.36 8.81
N PHE A 38 -5.43 -1.93 7.57
CA PHE A 38 -5.48 -2.79 6.39
C PHE A 38 -4.39 -3.86 6.42
N VAL A 39 -3.13 -3.47 6.69
CA VAL A 39 -2.01 -4.41 6.84
C VAL A 39 -2.27 -5.36 8.01
N ASP A 40 -2.73 -4.84 9.16
CA ASP A 40 -3.13 -5.56 10.38
C ASP A 40 -4.28 -6.54 10.18
N GLY A 41 -5.18 -6.27 9.25
CA GLY A 41 -6.30 -7.15 8.93
C GLY A 41 -5.93 -8.45 8.21
N VAL A 42 -4.68 -8.61 7.77
CA VAL A 42 -4.23 -9.77 6.98
C VAL A 42 -3.36 -10.68 7.84
N ASP A 43 -3.77 -11.93 8.00
CA ASP A 43 -3.00 -12.91 8.77
C ASP A 43 -1.61 -13.14 8.14
N GLU A 44 -0.60 -13.34 8.98
CA GLU A 44 0.73 -13.71 8.47
C GLU A 44 0.66 -15.05 7.71
N PRO A 45 1.33 -15.15 6.55
CA PRO A 45 1.33 -16.39 5.79
C PRO A 45 1.96 -17.52 6.61
N ALA A 46 1.35 -18.70 6.55
CA ALA A 46 1.91 -19.89 7.17
C ALA A 46 3.32 -20.18 6.62
N ALA A 47 4.19 -20.78 7.44
CA ALA A 47 5.55 -21.11 7.01
C ALA A 47 5.54 -21.97 5.73
N GLY A 48 6.16 -21.46 4.66
CA GLY A 48 6.21 -22.11 3.35
C GLY A 48 5.04 -21.81 2.41
N ALA A 49 4.06 -21.00 2.83
CA ALA A 49 3.01 -20.49 1.95
C ALA A 49 3.55 -19.35 1.06
N PRO A 50 2.95 -19.13 -0.13
CA PRO A 50 3.29 -17.97 -0.96
C PRO A 50 2.98 -16.66 -0.22
N VAL A 51 3.80 -15.64 -0.48
CA VAL A 51 3.61 -14.31 0.07
C VAL A 51 2.29 -13.72 -0.44
N ALA A 52 1.48 -13.20 0.46
CA ALA A 52 0.23 -12.54 0.10
C ALA A 52 0.52 -11.10 -0.35
N ASP A 53 -0.09 -10.74 -1.48
CA ASP A 53 -0.02 -9.41 -2.06
C ASP A 53 -1.21 -8.56 -1.60
N LEU A 54 -0.91 -7.36 -1.15
CA LEU A 54 -1.85 -6.31 -0.79
C LEU A 54 -1.71 -5.18 -1.80
N GLU A 55 -2.80 -4.78 -2.41
CA GLU A 55 -2.83 -3.71 -3.40
C GLU A 55 -3.25 -2.38 -2.75
N LEU A 56 -2.45 -1.34 -2.92
CA LEU A 56 -2.81 0.02 -2.61
C LEU A 56 -3.10 0.75 -3.93
N ASP A 57 -4.38 0.97 -4.19
CA ASP A 57 -4.88 1.68 -5.35
C ASP A 57 -4.72 3.19 -5.17
N LEU A 58 -4.03 3.80 -6.12
CA LEU A 58 -3.70 5.23 -6.11
C LEU A 58 -4.33 5.99 -7.29
N HIS A 59 -5.33 5.41 -7.97
CA HIS A 59 -5.94 5.97 -9.18
C HIS A 59 -6.54 7.35 -8.94
N GLU A 60 -7.24 7.50 -7.81
CA GLU A 60 -7.97 8.72 -7.45
C GLU A 60 -7.13 9.70 -6.60
N VAL A 61 -5.82 9.45 -6.43
CA VAL A 61 -4.94 10.37 -5.71
C VAL A 61 -4.67 11.60 -6.57
N SER A 62 -5.14 12.77 -6.16
CA SER A 62 -4.98 14.02 -6.90
C SER A 62 -3.65 14.72 -6.64
N GLU A 63 -3.04 14.48 -5.47
CA GLU A 63 -1.81 15.13 -5.02
C GLU A 63 -1.03 14.22 -4.06
N LEU A 64 0.31 14.31 -4.10
CA LEU A 64 1.20 13.58 -3.21
C LEU A 64 2.35 14.50 -2.76
N ASP A 65 2.46 14.75 -1.46
CA ASP A 65 3.58 15.47 -0.85
C ASP A 65 4.60 14.50 -0.21
N THR A 66 5.56 15.04 0.54
CA THR A 66 6.57 14.24 1.24
C THR A 66 5.99 13.41 2.40
N ALA A 67 4.93 13.86 3.07
CA ALA A 67 4.25 13.11 4.12
C ALA A 67 3.47 11.92 3.52
N GLY A 68 2.78 12.14 2.39
CA GLY A 68 2.16 11.07 1.61
C GLY A 68 3.19 10.06 1.11
N LEU A 69 4.33 10.51 0.57
CA LEU A 69 5.41 9.61 0.14
C LEU A 69 5.95 8.77 1.32
N GLN A 70 6.20 9.39 2.47
CA GLN A 70 6.64 8.69 3.68
C GLN A 70 5.61 7.64 4.13
N LEU A 71 4.31 7.92 3.96
CA LEU A 71 3.25 6.96 4.25
C LEU A 71 3.30 5.73 3.33
N LEU A 72 3.51 5.91 2.02
CA LEU A 72 3.65 4.80 1.08
C LEU A 72 4.85 3.91 1.44
N LEU A 73 6.00 4.53 1.76
CA LEU A 73 7.21 3.84 2.21
C LEU A 73 6.99 3.08 3.53
N LEU A 74 6.30 3.70 4.48
CA LEU A 74 5.96 3.08 5.76
C LEU A 74 5.09 1.82 5.55
N GLY A 75 4.03 1.93 4.73
CA GLY A 75 3.14 0.80 4.43
C GLY A 75 3.89 -0.40 3.88
N ARG A 76 4.76 -0.18 2.89
CA ARG A 76 5.62 -1.24 2.31
C ARG A 76 6.49 -1.89 3.36
N ARG A 77 7.14 -1.10 4.22
CA ARG A 77 8.00 -1.62 5.29
C ARG A 77 7.22 -2.46 6.31
N GLU A 78 6.05 -2.02 6.74
CA GLU A 78 5.26 -2.75 7.74
C GLU A 78 4.61 -4.02 7.16
N ALA A 79 4.21 -4.01 5.89
CA ALA A 79 3.79 -5.23 5.18
C ALA A 79 4.95 -6.24 5.09
N ALA A 80 6.15 -5.78 4.67
CA ALA A 80 7.33 -6.62 4.56
C ALA A 80 7.74 -7.22 5.91
N ARG A 81 7.62 -6.47 7.02
CA ARG A 81 7.91 -6.96 8.38
C ARG A 81 7.06 -8.17 8.79
N ARG A 82 5.95 -8.40 8.10
CA ARG A 82 4.99 -9.50 8.33
C ARG A 82 5.02 -10.58 7.26
N GLY A 83 6.01 -10.53 6.36
CA GLY A 83 6.09 -11.44 5.23
C GLY A 83 4.99 -11.22 4.19
N LEU A 84 4.40 -10.01 4.13
CA LEU A 84 3.45 -9.59 3.10
C LEU A 84 4.14 -8.67 2.08
N ARG A 85 3.54 -8.50 0.90
CA ARG A 85 3.95 -7.45 -0.05
C ARG A 85 2.84 -6.42 -0.20
N LEU A 86 3.19 -5.13 -0.13
CA LEU A 86 2.29 -4.04 -0.49
C LEU A 86 2.69 -3.51 -1.86
N LEU A 87 1.81 -3.69 -2.85
CA LEU A 87 1.98 -3.26 -4.23
C LEU A 87 1.23 -1.95 -4.44
N LEU A 88 1.88 -0.97 -5.03
CA LEU A 88 1.26 0.30 -5.41
C LEU A 88 0.69 0.14 -6.82
N VAL A 89 -0.64 0.15 -6.95
CA VAL A 89 -1.33 -0.12 -8.21
C VAL A 89 -2.08 1.10 -8.71
N GLU A 90 -2.29 1.17 -10.02
CA GLU A 90 -2.99 2.27 -10.69
C GLU A 90 -2.49 3.66 -10.26
N PRO A 91 -1.17 3.96 -10.32
CA PRO A 91 -0.67 5.27 -9.90
C PRO A 91 -1.28 6.37 -10.76
N SER A 92 -1.87 7.38 -10.11
CA SER A 92 -2.32 8.57 -10.83
C SER A 92 -1.12 9.35 -11.41
N PRO A 93 -1.36 10.27 -12.37
CA PRO A 93 -0.32 11.16 -12.87
C PRO A 93 0.34 12.02 -11.77
N ALA A 94 -0.39 12.34 -10.69
CA ALA A 94 0.17 13.08 -9.57
C ALA A 94 1.19 12.23 -8.81
N VAL A 95 0.86 10.95 -8.55
CA VAL A 95 1.75 10.00 -7.89
C VAL A 95 2.99 9.74 -8.74
N THR A 96 2.84 9.42 -10.03
CA THR A 96 3.98 9.16 -10.91
C THR A 96 4.94 10.35 -10.97
N ARG A 97 4.43 11.59 -11.07
CA ARG A 97 5.26 12.79 -11.06
C ARG A 97 6.00 12.98 -9.74
N ALA A 98 5.30 12.81 -8.61
CA ALA A 98 5.91 12.96 -7.29
C ALA A 98 7.02 11.94 -7.02
N LEU A 99 6.84 10.68 -7.46
CA LEU A 99 7.89 9.65 -7.40
C LEU A 99 9.11 10.01 -8.27
N ALA A 100 8.87 10.47 -9.50
CA ALA A 100 9.96 10.87 -10.41
C ALA A 100 10.81 12.01 -9.85
N LEU A 101 10.21 12.97 -9.12
CA LEU A 101 10.94 14.08 -8.47
C LEU A 101 11.98 13.60 -7.45
N VAL A 102 11.82 12.41 -6.89
CA VAL A 102 12.74 11.80 -5.92
C VAL A 102 13.50 10.61 -6.50
N ASN A 103 13.56 10.49 -7.83
CA ASN A 103 14.23 9.42 -8.56
C ASN A 103 13.71 8.01 -8.19
N LEU A 104 12.41 7.90 -7.97
CA LEU A 104 11.70 6.65 -7.73
C LEU A 104 10.70 6.38 -8.85
N GLU A 105 10.46 5.09 -9.11
CA GLU A 105 9.44 4.63 -10.04
C GLU A 105 8.81 3.32 -9.56
N LEU A 106 7.70 2.93 -10.18
CA LEU A 106 7.06 1.64 -9.94
C LEU A 106 7.46 0.67 -11.04
N ASP A 107 7.86 -0.53 -10.66
CA ASP A 107 8.07 -1.61 -11.62
C ASP A 107 6.73 -2.16 -12.15
N ALA A 108 6.78 -3.11 -13.08
CA ALA A 108 5.59 -3.72 -13.66
C ALA A 108 4.71 -4.47 -12.63
N GLY A 109 5.24 -4.80 -11.46
CA GLY A 109 4.53 -5.44 -10.35
C GLY A 109 3.99 -4.45 -9.33
N GLY A 110 4.22 -3.14 -9.49
CA GLY A 110 3.83 -2.12 -8.52
C GLY A 110 4.79 -1.98 -7.33
N ASP A 111 6.01 -2.53 -7.42
CA ASP A 111 7.02 -2.33 -6.40
C ASP A 111 7.82 -1.04 -6.64
N LEU A 112 8.21 -0.38 -5.55
CA LEU A 112 8.93 0.89 -5.61
C LEU A 112 10.44 0.66 -5.74
N ILE A 113 10.99 1.09 -6.87
CA ILE A 113 12.40 0.96 -7.20
C ILE A 113 13.03 2.34 -7.40
N SER A 114 14.35 2.43 -7.27
CA SER A 114 15.07 3.61 -7.75
C SER A 114 15.04 3.62 -9.26
N SER A 115 14.72 4.77 -9.85
CA SER A 115 14.97 4.98 -11.27
C SER A 115 16.46 4.78 -11.51
N THR A 116 16.82 3.80 -12.32
CA THR A 116 18.21 3.59 -12.72
C THR A 116 18.51 4.68 -13.76
N ASP A 117 19.37 5.64 -13.39
CA ASP A 117 19.75 6.74 -14.28
C ASP A 117 20.33 6.17 -15.59
N GLY A 118 19.55 6.31 -16.66
CA GLY A 118 19.82 5.76 -17.97
C GLY A 118 20.17 6.85 -18.97
N SER A 119 21.35 7.45 -18.79
CA SER A 119 22.07 8.36 -19.69
C SER A 119 21.90 9.85 -19.43
N VAL A 120 22.97 10.43 -18.88
CA VAL A 120 23.59 11.64 -19.42
C VAL A 120 23.32 11.72 -20.93
N ARG A 121 22.48 12.66 -21.35
CA ARG A 121 22.42 13.16 -22.73
C ARG A 121 22.54 14.67 -22.69
#